data_AF-A0A4V2M6Z5-F1
#
_entry.id   AF-A0A4V2M6Z5-F1
#
_cell.length_a   1.000
_cell.length_b   1.000
_cell.length_c   1.000
_cell.angle_alpha   90.00
_cell.angle_beta   90.00
_cell.angle_gamma   90.00
#
_symmetry.space_group_name_H-M   'P 1'
#
loop_
_entity.id
_entity.type
_entity.pdbx_description
1 polymer ?
#
loop_
_entity_poly.entity_id
_entity_poly.type
_entity_poly.pdbx_seq_one_letter_code
_entity_poly.pdbx_strand_id
1 'polypeptide(L)'
;MTTTTEKPRRNGVDTATLFATLDAVKGQNEIAKFQFRASNTWQTGTHSRSTASGFFGAMQELRHESDTVLDFDHPAVLVGTDKGPTPVEYLLHAIAACLTAGIANIAAARGVELTKVTSTVEGDIDLLGILGLSDGSVRNGYEQIRVSLAVEGDADDETLRGIVAQSRRRSAVYDVLANPTSVVIDVVTG
;
A
#
# COMPACT_ATOMS: atom_id res chain seq x y z
N MET A 1 12.52 18.95 35.78
CA MET A 1 12.92 18.24 34.55
C MET A 1 12.05 17.01 34.46
N THR A 2 11.02 17.06 33.62
CA THR A 2 10.14 15.90 33.38
C THR A 2 10.92 14.94 32.50
N THR A 3 11.34 13.81 33.07
CA THR A 3 12.00 12.74 32.32
C THR A 3 10.96 12.13 31.39
N THR A 4 10.93 12.55 30.13
CA THR A 4 10.11 11.90 29.11
C THR A 4 10.64 10.48 28.95
N THR A 5 9.97 9.50 29.54
CA THR A 5 10.31 8.09 29.37
C THR A 5 10.14 7.76 27.90
N GLU A 6 11.25 7.60 27.20
CA GLU A 6 11.26 7.29 25.77
C GLU A 6 10.58 5.94 25.57
N LYS A 7 9.47 5.91 24.81
CA LYS A 7 8.73 4.68 24.55
C LYS A 7 9.64 3.69 23.80
N PRO A 8 9.56 2.38 24.07
CA PRO A 8 10.39 1.40 23.39
C PRO A 8 10.07 1.38 21.89
N ARG A 9 10.94 2.02 21.11
CA ARG A 9 10.87 2.07 19.65
C ARG A 9 11.89 1.10 19.06
N ARG A 10 11.46 0.29 18.10
CA ARG A 10 12.35 -0.58 17.32
C ARG A 10 12.03 -0.39 15.84
N ASN A 11 13.04 -0.13 15.02
CA ASN A 11 12.86 0.23 13.60
C ASN A 11 11.93 1.45 13.39
N GLY A 12 11.90 2.38 14.36
CA GLY A 12 10.96 3.50 14.38
C GLY A 12 9.51 3.17 14.77
N VAL A 13 9.19 1.89 15.01
CA VAL A 13 7.86 1.42 15.43
C VAL A 13 7.72 1.52 16.95
N ASP A 14 6.67 2.19 17.44
CA ASP A 14 6.28 2.19 18.85
C ASP A 14 5.64 0.83 19.20
N THR A 15 6.49 -0.10 19.63
CA THR A 15 6.09 -1.49 19.90
C THR A 15 5.06 -1.60 21.03
N ALA A 16 5.16 -0.73 22.04
CA ALA A 16 4.19 -0.68 23.13
C ALA A 16 2.79 -0.30 22.61
N THR A 17 2.70 0.74 21.78
CA THR A 17 1.43 1.15 21.17
C THR A 17 0.91 0.09 20.19
N LEU A 18 1.79 -0.60 19.44
CA LEU A 18 1.39 -1.69 18.56
C LEU A 18 0.71 -2.83 19.34
N PHE A 19 1.32 -3.31 20.43
CA PHE A 19 0.74 -4.37 21.25
C PHE A 19 -0.54 -3.92 21.98
N ALA A 20 -0.57 -2.68 22.48
CA ALA A 20 -1.79 -2.11 23.07
C ALA A 20 -2.94 -2.06 22.05
N THR A 21 -2.65 -1.72 20.79
CA THR A 21 -3.64 -1.74 19.70
C THR A 21 -4.16 -3.16 19.44
N LEU A 22 -3.28 -4.16 19.43
CA LEU A 22 -3.67 -5.56 19.27
C LEU A 22 -4.60 -6.00 20.40
N ASP A 23 -4.30 -5.64 21.64
CA ASP A 23 -5.13 -5.99 22.79
C ASP A 23 -6.48 -5.26 22.80
N ALA A 24 -6.51 -3.98 22.39
CA ALA A 24 -7.75 -3.24 22.19
C ALA A 24 -8.65 -3.91 21.14
N VAL A 25 -8.07 -4.32 20.00
CA VAL A 25 -8.81 -5.03 18.94
C VAL A 25 -9.29 -6.41 19.41
N LYS A 26 -8.51 -7.13 20.23
CA LYS A 26 -8.97 -8.41 20.83
C LYS A 26 -10.14 -8.20 21.80
N GLY A 27 -10.11 -7.12 22.58
CA GLY A 27 -11.17 -6.78 23.52
C GLY A 27 -12.44 -6.25 22.85
N GLN A 28 -12.30 -5.54 21.72
CA GLN A 28 -13.40 -4.99 20.95
C GLN A 28 -13.08 -5.02 19.45
N ASN A 29 -13.48 -6.10 18.77
CA ASN A 29 -13.12 -6.31 17.36
C ASN A 29 -13.64 -5.22 16.41
N GLU A 30 -14.71 -4.51 16.78
CA GLU A 30 -15.29 -3.44 15.96
C GLU A 30 -14.31 -2.28 15.72
N ILE A 31 -13.35 -2.06 16.62
CA ILE A 31 -12.29 -1.06 16.47
C ILE A 31 -11.46 -1.31 15.21
N ALA A 32 -11.37 -2.56 14.75
CA ALA A 32 -10.61 -2.94 13.55
C ALA A 32 -11.34 -2.69 12.22
N LYS A 33 -12.56 -2.16 12.24
CA LYS A 33 -13.29 -1.80 11.01
C LYS A 33 -12.84 -0.42 10.52
N PHE A 34 -12.26 -0.38 9.32
CA PHE A 34 -11.79 0.84 8.67
C PHE A 34 -12.44 1.02 7.31
N GLN A 35 -12.67 2.27 6.92
CA GLN A 35 -13.05 2.69 5.58
C GLN A 35 -12.10 3.79 5.11
N PHE A 36 -11.21 3.45 4.19
CA PHE A 36 -10.31 4.41 3.53
C PHE A 36 -11.00 5.03 2.31
N ARG A 37 -10.67 6.30 2.02
CA ARG A 37 -11.35 7.08 0.98
C ARG A 37 -10.36 7.91 0.18
N ALA A 38 -10.69 8.11 -1.09
CA ALA A 38 -10.04 9.09 -1.96
C ALA A 38 -11.11 9.69 -2.89
N SER A 39 -10.86 10.92 -3.36
CA SER A 39 -11.67 11.57 -4.40
C SER A 39 -10.77 11.92 -5.58
N ASN A 40 -11.26 11.76 -6.81
CA ASN A 40 -10.52 12.08 -8.03
C ASN A 40 -11.33 13.01 -8.93
N THR A 41 -10.63 13.96 -9.57
CA THR A 41 -11.21 14.88 -10.54
C THR A 41 -10.38 14.88 -11.82
N TRP A 42 -11.04 14.65 -12.95
CA TRP A 42 -10.46 14.83 -14.28
C TRP A 42 -9.98 16.28 -14.46
N GLN A 43 -8.79 16.45 -15.04
CA GLN A 43 -8.23 17.76 -15.32
C GLN A 43 -8.31 18.06 -16.81
N THR A 44 -7.67 17.23 -17.64
CA THR A 44 -7.68 17.33 -19.11
C THR A 44 -6.98 16.10 -19.70
N GLY A 45 -7.33 15.68 -20.92
CA GLY A 45 -6.71 14.50 -21.54
C GLY A 45 -6.72 13.29 -20.61
N THR A 46 -5.56 12.63 -20.46
CA THR A 46 -5.33 11.52 -19.52
C THR A 46 -4.97 11.97 -18.11
N HIS A 47 -4.87 13.27 -17.86
CA HIS A 47 -4.48 13.83 -16.56
C HIS A 47 -5.69 13.93 -15.61
N SER A 48 -5.53 13.37 -14.42
CA SER A 48 -6.46 13.52 -13.30
C SER A 48 -5.70 13.81 -11.99
N ARG A 49 -6.42 14.33 -11.00
CA ARG A 49 -5.88 14.63 -9.68
C ARG A 49 -6.70 13.93 -8.61
N SER A 50 -6.04 13.16 -7.76
CA SER A 50 -6.65 12.47 -6.62
C SER A 50 -6.19 13.06 -5.29
N THR A 51 -7.11 13.08 -4.32
CA THR A 51 -6.85 13.57 -2.96
C THR A 51 -7.27 12.51 -1.94
N ALA A 52 -6.43 12.27 -0.94
CA ALA A 52 -6.75 11.54 0.28
C ALA A 52 -6.70 12.49 1.48
N SER A 53 -7.83 12.62 2.20
CA SER A 53 -7.98 13.57 3.32
C SER A 53 -8.39 12.90 4.63
N GLY A 54 -9.36 11.98 4.60
CA GLY A 54 -9.90 11.36 5.81
C GLY A 54 -10.43 9.96 5.58
N PHE A 55 -10.66 9.25 6.69
CA PHE A 55 -11.04 7.86 6.73
C PHE A 55 -11.85 7.58 8.01
N PHE A 56 -12.66 6.53 7.99
CA PHE A 56 -13.29 6.01 9.20
C PHE A 56 -12.42 4.89 9.77
N GLY A 57 -12.25 4.86 11.09
CA GLY A 57 -11.48 3.82 11.78
C GLY A 57 -11.57 3.98 13.29
N ALA A 58 -11.32 2.91 14.05
CA ALA A 58 -11.45 2.94 15.51
C ALA A 58 -12.78 3.58 15.98
N MET A 59 -13.86 3.25 15.26
CA MET A 59 -15.23 3.70 15.52
C MET A 59 -15.47 5.22 15.40
N GLN A 60 -14.61 5.97 14.70
CA GLN A 60 -14.76 7.40 14.51
C GLN A 60 -14.28 7.88 13.13
N GLU A 61 -14.73 9.07 12.72
CA GLU A 61 -14.16 9.77 11.55
C GLU A 61 -12.84 10.41 11.92
N LEU A 62 -11.81 10.13 11.13
CA LEU A 62 -10.45 10.59 11.31
C LEU A 62 -9.99 11.35 10.07
N ARG A 63 -9.04 12.26 10.28
CA ARG A 63 -8.39 13.01 9.20
C ARG A 63 -6.89 12.82 9.27
N HIS A 64 -6.25 12.80 8.10
CA HIS A 64 -4.80 12.96 8.04
C HIS A 64 -4.41 14.35 8.54
N GLU A 65 -3.17 14.51 9.00
CA GLU A 65 -2.62 15.80 9.42
C GLU A 65 -2.62 16.81 8.25
N SER A 66 -2.41 16.31 7.04
CA SER A 66 -2.52 17.05 5.79
C SER A 66 -3.13 16.19 4.69
N ASP A 67 -3.80 16.85 3.76
CA ASP A 67 -4.32 16.21 2.56
C ASP A 67 -3.15 15.81 1.65
N THR A 68 -3.16 14.57 1.16
CA THR A 68 -2.20 14.08 0.17
C THR A 68 -2.82 14.20 -1.22
N VAL A 69 -2.15 14.92 -2.12
CA VAL A 69 -2.58 15.13 -3.50
C VAL A 69 -1.61 14.42 -4.43
N LEU A 70 -2.14 13.62 -5.36
CA LEU A 70 -1.39 12.90 -6.37
C LEU A 70 -1.96 13.23 -7.76
N ASP A 71 -1.06 13.51 -8.70
CA ASP A 71 -1.38 13.67 -10.12
C ASP A 71 -1.12 12.34 -10.85
N PHE A 72 -2.04 11.98 -11.74
CA PHE A 72 -1.98 10.77 -12.55
C PHE A 72 -2.07 11.19 -14.00
N ASP A 73 -1.12 10.79 -14.82
CA ASP A 73 -1.13 11.04 -16.27
C ASP A 73 -0.51 9.85 -17.00
N HIS A 74 -0.40 9.93 -18.32
CA HIS A 74 0.30 8.96 -19.13
C HIS A 74 1.55 9.59 -19.76
N PRO A 75 2.58 8.79 -20.11
CA PRO A 75 3.69 9.27 -20.91
C PRO A 75 3.21 9.64 -22.33
N ALA A 76 3.99 10.42 -23.05
CA ALA A 76 3.63 10.88 -24.41
C ALA A 76 3.35 9.74 -25.40
N VAL A 77 4.05 8.61 -25.27
CA VAL A 77 3.81 7.40 -26.09
C VAL A 77 2.42 6.79 -25.87
N LEU A 78 1.79 7.10 -24.73
CA LEU A 78 0.41 6.75 -24.39
C LEU A 78 -0.48 7.99 -24.30
N VAL A 79 -0.26 8.95 -25.22
CA VAL A 79 -1.08 10.16 -25.46
C VAL A 79 -1.22 11.13 -24.28
N GLY A 80 -0.45 10.96 -23.21
CA GLY A 80 -0.45 11.89 -22.09
C GLY A 80 0.60 12.98 -22.19
N THR A 81 0.70 13.77 -21.12
CA THR A 81 1.63 14.90 -21.02
C THR A 81 2.66 14.74 -19.90
N ASP A 82 2.77 13.52 -19.36
CA ASP A 82 3.74 13.14 -18.33
C ASP A 82 3.65 14.02 -17.05
N LYS A 83 2.43 14.43 -16.67
CA LYS A 83 2.19 15.24 -15.46
C LYS A 83 2.17 14.43 -14.15
N GLY A 84 2.31 13.12 -14.24
CA GLY A 84 2.37 12.20 -13.14
C GLY A 84 2.44 10.75 -13.66
N PRO A 85 2.87 9.80 -12.82
CA PRO A 85 2.89 8.38 -13.19
C PRO A 85 1.52 7.88 -13.63
N THR A 86 1.54 6.86 -14.48
CA THR A 86 0.34 6.11 -14.88
C THR A 86 -0.29 5.46 -13.64
N PRO A 87 -1.63 5.37 -13.53
CA PRO A 87 -2.27 4.74 -12.39
C PRO A 87 -1.76 3.33 -12.03
N VAL A 88 -1.36 2.54 -13.03
CA VAL A 88 -0.80 1.20 -12.81
C VAL A 88 0.58 1.22 -12.14
N GLU A 89 1.36 2.29 -12.30
CA GLU A 89 2.67 2.44 -11.64
C GLU A 89 2.48 2.68 -10.14
N TYR A 90 1.46 3.46 -9.75
CA TYR A 90 1.11 3.66 -8.34
C TYR A 90 0.74 2.37 -7.61
N LEU A 91 0.20 1.36 -8.31
CA LEU A 91 -0.02 0.03 -7.71
C LEU A 91 1.30 -0.66 -7.33
N LEU A 92 2.37 -0.47 -8.13
CA LEU A 92 3.70 -1.03 -7.84
C LEU A 92 4.32 -0.35 -6.61
N HIS A 93 4.15 0.97 -6.49
CA HIS A 93 4.53 1.71 -5.27
C HIS A 93 3.74 1.21 -4.04
N ALA A 94 2.43 0.98 -4.19
CA ALA A 94 1.58 0.56 -3.10
C ALA A 94 1.98 -0.82 -2.54
N ILE A 95 2.27 -1.81 -3.39
CA ILE A 95 2.71 -3.14 -2.92
C ILE A 95 4.10 -3.07 -2.27
N ALA A 96 5.04 -2.31 -2.84
CA ALA A 96 6.37 -2.09 -2.27
C ALA A 96 6.28 -1.50 -0.85
N ALA A 97 5.51 -0.43 -0.70
CA ALA A 97 5.33 0.26 0.58
C ALA A 97 4.62 -0.62 1.61
N CYS A 98 3.56 -1.34 1.20
CA CYS A 98 2.79 -2.19 2.12
C CYS A 98 3.64 -3.35 2.67
N LEU A 99 4.43 -4.01 1.82
CA LEU A 99 5.33 -5.08 2.25
C LEU A 99 6.45 -4.55 3.16
N THR A 100 7.01 -3.38 2.85
CA THR A 100 8.07 -2.74 3.64
C THR A 100 7.57 -2.38 5.04
N ALA A 101 6.40 -1.74 5.15
CA ALA A 101 5.79 -1.42 6.43
C ALA A 101 5.48 -2.68 7.26
N GLY A 102 4.99 -3.74 6.61
CA GLY A 102 4.77 -5.03 7.26
C GLY A 102 6.06 -5.65 7.81
N ILE A 103 7.16 -5.61 7.04
CA ILE A 103 8.49 -6.10 7.48
C ILE A 103 8.94 -5.36 8.74
N ALA A 104 8.86 -4.02 8.74
CA ALA A 104 9.25 -3.21 9.89
C ALA A 104 8.43 -3.54 11.15
N ASN A 105 7.11 -3.62 11.03
CA ASN A 105 6.22 -3.96 12.14
C ASN A 105 6.48 -5.36 12.70
N ILE A 106 6.65 -6.36 11.83
CA ILE A 106 6.87 -7.75 12.25
C ILE A 106 8.26 -7.92 12.87
N ALA A 107 9.29 -7.31 12.28
CA ALA A 107 10.64 -7.32 12.86
C ALA A 107 10.64 -6.66 14.24
N ALA A 108 9.99 -5.50 14.38
CA ALA A 108 9.87 -4.80 15.65
C ALA A 108 9.16 -5.64 16.71
N ALA A 109 8.03 -6.28 16.35
CA ALA A 109 7.28 -7.16 17.25
C ALA A 109 8.05 -8.43 17.65
N ARG A 110 8.97 -8.91 16.81
CA ARG A 110 9.84 -10.06 17.08
C ARG A 110 11.14 -9.69 17.79
N GLY A 111 11.37 -8.42 18.07
CA GLY A 111 12.63 -7.98 18.68
C GLY A 111 13.83 -8.10 17.75
N VAL A 112 13.64 -7.88 16.44
CA VAL A 112 14.70 -7.80 15.42
C VAL A 112 14.89 -6.35 14.98
N GLU A 113 16.12 -5.85 15.09
CA GLU A 113 16.56 -4.57 14.56
C GLU A 113 16.98 -4.70 13.10
N LEU A 114 16.36 -3.90 12.24
CA LEU A 114 16.64 -3.86 10.81
C LEU A 114 17.66 -2.76 10.53
N THR A 115 18.69 -3.09 9.76
CA THR A 115 19.66 -2.11 9.26
C THR A 115 19.32 -1.64 7.85
N LYS A 116 18.60 -2.46 7.07
CA LYS A 116 18.19 -2.12 5.70
C LYS A 116 16.96 -2.90 5.26
N VAL A 117 16.06 -2.21 4.56
CA VAL A 117 14.98 -2.81 3.76
C VAL A 117 14.87 -2.04 2.45
N THR A 118 15.10 -2.71 1.33
CA THR A 118 14.92 -2.12 -0.01
C THR A 118 14.10 -3.05 -0.87
N SER A 119 13.31 -2.49 -1.79
CA SER A 119 12.49 -3.27 -2.72
C SER A 119 12.54 -2.71 -4.13
N THR A 120 12.54 -3.60 -5.11
CA THR A 120 12.32 -3.27 -6.53
C THR A 120 11.09 -4.03 -7.01
N VAL A 121 10.20 -3.34 -7.72
CA VAL A 121 8.94 -3.92 -8.20
C VAL A 121 8.79 -3.66 -9.69
N GLU A 122 8.49 -4.70 -10.44
CA GLU A 122 8.25 -4.65 -11.88
C GLU A 122 6.92 -5.32 -12.21
N GLY A 123 6.19 -4.81 -13.19
CA GLY A 123 4.94 -5.38 -13.67
C GLY A 123 4.90 -5.40 -15.19
N ASP A 124 4.52 -6.54 -15.77
CA ASP A 124 4.35 -6.67 -17.23
C ASP A 124 2.88 -6.47 -17.60
N ILE A 125 2.62 -5.60 -18.58
CA ILE A 125 1.28 -5.32 -19.09
C ILE A 125 1.32 -5.33 -20.62
N ASP A 126 0.43 -6.10 -21.24
CA ASP A 126 0.20 -6.06 -22.68
C ASP A 126 -0.97 -5.12 -22.98
N LEU A 127 -0.66 -4.03 -23.70
CA LEU A 127 -1.61 -2.97 -24.00
C LEU A 127 -2.69 -3.39 -25.01
N LEU A 128 -2.57 -4.53 -25.68
CA LEU A 128 -3.63 -5.06 -26.53
C LEU A 128 -4.94 -5.25 -25.73
N GLY A 129 -4.84 -5.59 -24.44
CA GLY A 129 -6.00 -5.70 -23.56
C GLY A 129 -6.72 -4.36 -23.37
N ILE A 130 -6.03 -3.36 -22.81
CA ILE A 130 -6.63 -2.04 -22.51
C ILE A 130 -7.05 -1.28 -23.78
N LEU A 131 -6.40 -1.52 -24.92
CA LEU A 131 -6.77 -0.94 -26.21
C LEU A 131 -7.90 -1.69 -26.93
N GLY A 132 -8.35 -2.83 -26.40
CA GLY A 132 -9.44 -3.61 -26.98
C GLY A 132 -9.09 -4.31 -28.30
N LEU A 133 -7.82 -4.68 -28.49
CA LEU A 133 -7.28 -5.24 -29.74
C LEU A 133 -7.01 -6.75 -29.70
N SER A 134 -7.37 -7.41 -28.59
CA SER A 134 -7.06 -8.84 -28.35
C SER A 134 -8.28 -9.76 -28.39
N ASP A 135 -9.47 -9.25 -28.71
CA ASP A 135 -10.75 -9.98 -28.60
C ASP A 135 -10.96 -10.64 -27.22
N GLY A 136 -10.40 -10.03 -26.17
CA GLY A 136 -10.46 -10.52 -24.79
C GLY A 136 -9.43 -11.61 -24.44
N SER A 137 -8.54 -11.99 -25.36
CA SER A 137 -7.50 -12.99 -25.09
C SER A 137 -6.36 -12.46 -24.20
N VAL A 138 -6.16 -11.14 -24.17
CA VAL A 138 -5.19 -10.45 -23.31
C VAL A 138 -5.93 -9.69 -22.21
N ARG A 139 -5.49 -9.85 -20.96
CA ARG A 139 -6.10 -9.16 -19.81
C ARG A 139 -5.72 -7.67 -19.82
N ASN A 140 -6.58 -6.83 -19.25
CA ASN A 140 -6.36 -5.36 -19.23
C ASN A 140 -5.33 -4.88 -18.19
N GLY A 141 -4.98 -5.74 -17.22
CA GLY A 141 -4.07 -5.39 -16.12
C GLY A 141 -2.75 -6.17 -16.19
N TYR A 142 -1.93 -6.06 -15.15
CA TYR A 142 -0.66 -6.78 -15.10
C TYR A 142 -0.80 -8.29 -15.28
N GLU A 143 0.01 -8.88 -16.15
CA GLU A 143 0.16 -10.33 -16.29
C GLU A 143 0.89 -10.92 -15.09
N GLN A 144 1.95 -10.24 -14.67
CA GLN A 144 2.75 -10.62 -13.51
C GLN A 144 3.41 -9.40 -12.87
N ILE A 145 3.33 -9.32 -11.54
CA ILE A 145 4.12 -8.40 -10.73
C ILE A 145 5.21 -9.18 -10.00
N ARG A 146 6.45 -8.73 -10.09
CA ARG A 146 7.62 -9.31 -9.40
C ARG A 146 8.12 -8.30 -8.38
N VAL A 147 8.29 -8.76 -7.14
CA VAL A 147 8.85 -7.96 -6.04
C VAL A 147 10.15 -8.61 -5.59
N SER A 148 11.26 -7.87 -5.70
CA SER A 148 12.54 -8.23 -5.11
C SER A 148 12.75 -7.44 -3.82
N LEU A 149 13.11 -8.12 -2.74
CA LEU A 149 13.35 -7.52 -1.41
C LEU A 149 14.76 -7.87 -0.94
N ALA A 150 15.50 -6.85 -0.49
CA ALA A 150 16.73 -7.04 0.27
C ALA A 150 16.52 -6.54 1.70
N VAL A 151 16.78 -7.42 2.67
CA VAL A 151 16.55 -7.17 4.10
C VAL A 151 17.82 -7.55 4.86
N GLU A 152 18.30 -6.63 5.70
CA GLU A 152 19.45 -6.82 6.57
C GLU A 152 19.05 -6.41 8.00
N GLY A 153 19.56 -7.13 9.01
CA GLY A 153 19.25 -6.90 10.42
C GLY A 153 20.05 -7.79 11.35
N ASP A 154 19.83 -7.66 12.65
CA ASP A 154 20.51 -8.40 13.73
C ASP A 154 19.96 -9.82 13.95
N ALA A 155 19.58 -10.52 12.88
CA ALA A 155 19.03 -11.87 12.91
C ALA A 155 19.56 -12.73 11.76
N ASP A 156 19.46 -14.05 11.89
CA ASP A 156 19.84 -14.98 10.84
C ASP A 156 18.90 -14.90 9.60
N ASP A 157 19.41 -15.40 8.47
CA ASP A 157 18.70 -15.40 7.18
C ASP A 157 17.33 -16.08 7.26
N GLU A 158 17.20 -17.15 8.05
CA GLU A 158 15.95 -17.87 8.21
C GLU A 158 14.89 -16.98 8.90
N THR A 159 15.30 -16.29 9.96
CA THR A 159 14.45 -15.34 10.70
C THR A 159 14.03 -14.17 9.82
N LEU A 160 14.97 -13.58 9.06
CA LEU A 160 14.68 -12.47 8.14
C LEU A 160 13.72 -12.90 7.02
N ARG A 161 13.92 -14.08 6.42
CA ARG A 161 12.98 -14.66 5.43
C ARG A 161 11.62 -14.92 6.06
N GLY A 162 11.58 -15.39 7.30
CA GLY A 162 10.35 -15.60 8.07
C GLY A 162 9.56 -14.30 8.30
N ILE A 163 10.25 -13.19 8.55
CA ILE A 163 9.65 -11.85 8.66
C ILE A 163 9.02 -11.43 7.33
N VAL A 164 9.76 -11.55 6.22
CA VAL A 164 9.27 -11.22 4.87
C VAL A 164 8.05 -12.07 4.51
N ALA A 165 8.10 -13.38 4.76
CA ALA A 165 7.00 -14.30 4.49
C ALA A 165 5.74 -13.93 5.29
N GLN A 166 5.90 -13.54 6.57
CA GLN A 166 4.78 -13.06 7.37
C GLN A 166 4.24 -11.72 6.87
N SER A 167 5.11 -10.80 6.42
CA SER A 167 4.71 -9.52 5.83
C SER A 167 3.83 -9.73 4.60
N ARG A 168 4.28 -10.57 3.66
CA ARG A 168 3.50 -10.97 2.48
C ARG A 168 2.12 -11.50 2.87
N ARG A 169 2.06 -12.44 3.83
CA ARG A 169 0.80 -13.06 4.27
C ARG A 169 -0.19 -12.08 4.92
N ARG A 170 0.30 -10.98 5.49
CA ARG A 170 -0.52 -9.98 6.19
C ARG A 170 -0.68 -8.67 5.41
N SER A 171 -0.09 -8.57 4.22
CA SER A 171 -0.16 -7.37 3.38
C SER A 171 -1.53 -7.27 2.72
N ALA A 172 -2.27 -6.22 3.06
CA ALA A 172 -3.57 -5.93 2.45
C ALA A 172 -3.45 -5.62 0.94
N VAL A 173 -2.39 -4.92 0.52
CA VAL A 173 -2.18 -4.60 -0.90
C VAL A 173 -1.81 -5.85 -1.71
N TYR A 174 -0.99 -6.75 -1.14
CA TYR A 174 -0.73 -8.05 -1.78
C TYR A 174 -2.03 -8.85 -1.95
N ASP A 175 -2.88 -8.88 -0.92
CA ASP A 175 -4.17 -9.57 -0.98
C ASP A 175 -5.08 -9.00 -2.08
N VAL A 176 -5.25 -7.68 -2.13
CA VAL A 176 -6.05 -6.98 -3.17
C VAL A 176 -5.55 -7.28 -4.59
N LEU A 177 -4.23 -7.42 -4.79
CA LEU A 177 -3.64 -7.72 -6.10
C LEU A 177 -3.71 -9.20 -6.47
N ALA A 178 -3.62 -10.09 -5.49
CA ALA A 178 -3.55 -11.53 -5.70
C ALA A 178 -4.92 -12.22 -5.70
N ASN A 179 -5.95 -11.58 -5.15
CA ASN A 179 -7.28 -12.14 -4.98
C ASN A 179 -8.38 -11.25 -5.60
N PRO A 180 -9.46 -11.83 -6.14
CA PRO A 180 -10.60 -11.05 -6.62
C PRO A 180 -11.22 -10.21 -5.49
N THR A 181 -11.27 -8.89 -5.70
CA THR A 181 -11.96 -7.95 -4.82
C THR A 181 -13.22 -7.46 -5.52
N SER A 182 -14.38 -7.50 -4.85
CA SER A 182 -15.62 -6.96 -5.42
C SER A 182 -15.51 -5.44 -5.58
N VAL A 183 -15.67 -4.96 -6.82
CA VAL A 183 -15.66 -3.53 -7.16
C VAL A 183 -17.01 -3.17 -7.75
N VAL A 184 -17.75 -2.30 -7.06
CA VAL A 184 -19.05 -1.79 -7.51
C VAL A 184 -18.83 -0.42 -8.13
N ILE A 185 -19.29 -0.24 -9.37
CA ILE A 185 -19.23 1.02 -10.10
C ILE A 185 -20.66 1.52 -10.28
N ASP A 186 -20.92 2.74 -9.79
CA ASP A 186 -22.18 3.46 -9.98
C ASP A 186 -21.94 4.66 -10.89
N VAL A 187 -22.93 5.00 -11.72
CA VAL A 187 -22.82 6.07 -12.72
C VAL A 187 -24.04 6.99 -12.62
N VAL A 188 -23.76 8.28 -12.42
CA VAL A 188 -24.77 9.35 -12.49
C VAL A 188 -24.46 10.22 -13.71
N THR A 189 -25.44 10.37 -14.60
CA THR A 189 -25.38 11.25 -15.77
C THR A 189 -26.42 12.36 -15.65
N GLY A 190 -26.10 13.54 -16.21
CA GLY A 190 -27.04 14.66 -16.35
C GLY A 190 -27.79 14.64 -17.67
#